data_AF-A0A0G1VTG0-F1
#
_entry.id   AF-A0A0G1VTG0-F1
#
_cell.length_a   1.000
_cell.length_b   1.000
_cell.length_c   1.000
_cell.angle_alpha   90.00
_cell.angle_beta   90.00
_cell.angle_gamma   90.00
#
_symmetry.space_group_name_H-M   'P 1'
#
loop_
_entity.id
_entity.type
_entity.pdbx_description
1 polymer ?
#
loop_
_entity_poly.entity_id
_entity_poly.type
_entity_poly.pdbx_seq_one_letter_code
_entity_poly.pdbx_strand_id
1 'polypeptide(L)' 'MKKRRAHRRTSHRTAKPSEQYLVVVRGWMLVVAFAIMLGIGAMVGQFINAQMDASTPSVAGVEIEAR' A
#
# COMPACT_ATOMS: atom_id res chain seq x y z
N MET A 1 -30.86 -45.77 25.54
CA MET A 1 -29.78 -45.44 24.57
C MET A 1 -29.05 -44.18 25.00
N LYS A 2 -27.81 -44.29 25.50
CA LYS A 2 -27.03 -43.16 26.03
C LYS A 2 -26.21 -42.53 24.89
N LYS A 3 -26.68 -41.40 24.31
CA LYS A 3 -25.96 -40.69 23.25
C LYS A 3 -24.70 -40.04 23.83
N ARG A 4 -23.53 -40.61 23.55
CA ARG A 4 -22.23 -40.01 23.89
C ARG A 4 -22.04 -38.77 23.02
N ARG A 5 -22.13 -37.58 23.62
CA ARG A 5 -21.79 -36.32 22.97
C ARG A 5 -20.29 -36.32 22.71
N ALA A 6 -19.89 -36.45 21.44
CA ALA A 6 -18.51 -36.26 21.03
C ALA A 6 -18.12 -34.81 21.32
N HIS A 7 -17.29 -34.61 22.34
CA HIS A 7 -16.69 -33.31 22.61
C HIS A 7 -15.70 -33.04 21.48
N ARG A 8 -16.09 -32.15 20.55
CA ARG A 8 -15.22 -31.66 19.48
C ARG A 8 -14.09 -30.87 20.15
N ARG A 9 -12.98 -31.55 20.42
CA ARG A 9 -11.72 -30.91 20.81
C ARG A 9 -11.32 -30.00 19.67
N THR A 10 -11.50 -28.70 19.85
CA THR A 10 -10.81 -27.68 19.06
C THR A 10 -9.33 -27.85 19.34
N SER A 11 -8.66 -28.52 18.41
CA SER A 11 -7.20 -28.62 18.39
C SER A 11 -6.67 -27.20 18.21
N HIS A 12 -6.27 -26.55 19.30
CA HIS A 12 -5.44 -25.36 19.23
C HIS A 12 -4.12 -25.82 18.63
N ARG A 13 -4.01 -25.66 17.31
CA ARG A 13 -2.78 -25.90 16.56
C ARG A 13 -1.77 -24.89 17.09
N THR A 14 -0.80 -25.36 17.85
CA THR A 14 0.33 -24.56 18.34
C THR A 14 1.01 -23.97 17.12
N ALA A 15 0.93 -22.63 16.96
CA ALA A 15 1.55 -21.93 15.84
C ALA A 15 3.02 -22.32 15.79
N LYS A 16 3.47 -22.88 14.67
CA LYS A 16 4.88 -23.20 14.50
C LYS A 16 5.66 -21.88 14.50
N PRO A 17 6.87 -21.81 15.09
CA PRO A 17 7.66 -20.57 15.10
C PRO A 17 7.91 -19.99 13.69
N SER A 18 7.87 -20.83 12.65
CA SER A 18 7.91 -20.40 11.25
C SER A 18 6.67 -19.60 10.79
N GLU A 19 5.49 -19.83 11.37
CA GLU A 19 4.27 -19.07 11.07
C GLU A 19 4.32 -17.66 11.68
N GLN A 20 4.95 -17.48 12.85
CA GLN A 20 5.14 -16.14 13.43
C GLN A 20 5.97 -15.24 12.52
N TYR A 21 7.00 -15.78 11.86
CA TYR A 21 7.80 -15.03 10.90
C TYR A 21 6.97 -14.58 9.68
N LEU A 22 6.11 -15.47 9.15
CA LEU A 22 5.20 -15.15 8.05
C LEU A 22 4.18 -14.07 8.43
N VAL A 23 3.71 -14.05 9.69
CA VAL A 23 2.78 -13.02 10.19
C VAL A 23 3.47 -11.66 10.26
N VAL A 24 4.72 -11.61 10.72
CA VAL A 24 5.51 -10.36 10.76
C VAL A 24 5.74 -9.81 9.36
N VAL A 25 6.16 -10.67 8.42
CA VAL A 25 6.36 -10.28 7.01
C VAL A 25 5.05 -9.79 6.40
N ARG A 26 3.93 -10.49 6.63
CA ARG A 26 2.61 -10.09 6.15
C ARG A 26 2.12 -8.77 6.76
N GLY A 27 2.41 -8.51 8.03
CA GLY A 27 2.12 -7.24 8.68
C GLY A 27 2.92 -6.07 8.09
N TRP A 28 4.16 -6.34 7.68
CA TRP A 28 5.02 -5.34 7.02
C TRP A 28 4.64 -5.06 5.55
N MET A 29 3.87 -5.93 4.89
CA MET A 29 3.46 -5.71 3.50
C MET A 29 2.66 -4.42 3.29
N LEU A 30 1.85 -4.00 4.28
CA LEU A 30 1.05 -2.79 4.18
C LEU A 30 1.93 -1.53 4.19
N VAL A 31 2.95 -1.50 5.05
CA VAL A 31 3.92 -0.40 5.12
C VAL A 31 4.68 -0.27 3.82
N VAL A 32 5.11 -1.39 3.24
CA VAL A 32 5.79 -1.43 1.94
C VAL A 32 4.87 -0.93 0.83
N ALA A 33 3.63 -1.42 0.77
CA ALA A 33 2.65 -0.97 -0.22
C ALA A 33 2.36 0.54 -0.12
N PHE A 34 2.24 1.05 1.11
CA PHE A 34 2.04 2.48 1.35
C PHE A 34 3.22 3.33 0.90
N ALA A 35 4.45 2.90 1.21
CA ALA A 35 5.67 3.58 0.76
C ALA A 35 5.77 3.61 -0.78
N ILE A 36 5.45 2.51 -1.46
CA ILE A 36 5.41 2.45 -2.92
C ILE A 36 4.36 3.40 -3.48
N MET A 37 3.15 3.39 -2.92
CA MET A 37 2.06 4.28 -3.37
C MET A 37 2.43 5.76 -3.21
N LEU A 38 3.07 6.15 -2.10
CA LEU A 38 3.57 7.50 -1.90
C LEU A 38 4.70 7.85 -2.86
N GLY A 39 5.65 6.95 -3.08
CA GLY A 39 6.77 7.18 -4.01
C GLY A 39 6.29 7.39 -5.45
N ILE A 40 5.36 6.56 -5.91
CA ILE A 40 4.75 6.69 -7.24
C ILE A 40 3.93 7.99 -7.33
N GLY A 41 3.10 8.28 -6.31
CA GLY A 41 2.30 9.51 -6.27
C GLY A 41 3.16 10.78 -6.31
N ALA A 42 4.29 10.80 -5.59
CA ALA A 42 5.23 11.91 -5.62
C ALA A 42 5.89 12.06 -6.99
N MET A 43 6.35 10.97 -7.61
CA MET A 43 6.96 11.01 -8.95
C MET A 43 5.97 11.50 -10.02
N VAL A 44 4.74 10.97 -10.02
CA VAL A 44 3.70 11.38 -10.97
C VAL A 44 3.27 12.82 -10.71
N GLY A 45 3.13 13.22 -9.45
CA GLY A 45 2.80 14.60 -9.07
C GLY A 45 3.85 15.60 -9.53
N GLN A 46 5.15 15.28 -9.36
CA GLN A 46 6.25 16.10 -9.86
C GLN A 46 6.24 16.19 -11.39
N PHE A 47 5.97 15.08 -12.08
CA PHE A 47 5.89 15.06 -13.55
C PHE A 47 4.73 15.88 -14.09
N ILE A 48 3.54 15.78 -13.49
CA ILE A 48 2.38 16.60 -13.87
C ILE A 48 2.67 18.07 -13.57
N ASN A 49 3.21 18.38 -12.39
CA ASN A 49 3.52 19.76 -12.02
C ASN A 49 4.55 20.37 -12.97
N ALA A 50 5.61 19.62 -13.32
CA ALA A 50 6.62 20.06 -14.28
C ALA A 50 6.05 20.25 -15.69
N GLN A 51 5.10 19.40 -16.11
CA GLN A 51 4.43 19.58 -17.41
C GLN A 51 3.43 20.74 -17.39
N MET A 52 2.71 20.96 -16.30
CA MET A 52 1.86 22.14 -16.13
C MET A 52 2.70 23.41 -16.21
N ASP A 53 3.80 23.47 -15.46
CA ASP A 53 4.73 24.60 -15.47
C ASP A 53 5.40 24.79 -16.84
N ALA A 54 5.70 23.71 -17.57
CA ALA A 54 6.24 23.77 -18.93
C ALA A 54 5.20 24.16 -20.00
N SER A 55 3.91 23.83 -19.78
CA SER A 55 2.81 24.19 -20.69
C SER A 55 2.26 25.60 -20.45
N THR A 56 2.55 26.20 -19.29
CA THR A 56 2.44 27.65 -19.04
C THR A 56 3.84 28.28 -19.01
N PRO A 57 4.50 28.54 -20.16
CA PRO A 57 5.80 29.20 -20.16
C PRO A 57 5.62 30.67 -19.76
N SER A 58 5.59 30.93 -18.46
CA SER A 58 5.71 32.28 -17.88
C SER A 58 7.18 32.68 -17.97
N VAL A 59 7.58 33.20 -19.14
CA VAL A 59 8.86 33.90 -19.28
C VAL A 59 8.61 35.34 -18.85
N ALA A 60 9.09 35.69 -17.65
CA ALA A 60 9.03 37.06 -17.11
C ALA A 60 7.61 37.66 -16.96
N GLY A 61 6.67 36.90 -16.37
CA GLY A 61 5.39 37.45 -15.90
C GLY A 61 4.33 37.72 -16.96
N VAL A 62 4.50 37.20 -18.18
CA VAL A 62 3.45 37.24 -19.21
C VAL A 62 2.98 35.82 -19.49
N GLU A 63 1.75 35.50 -19.11
CA GLU A 63 1.05 34.29 -19.55
C GLU A 63 0.75 34.42 -21.04
N ILE A 64 1.37 33.59 -21.87
CA ILE A 64 1.01 33.51 -23.28
C ILE A 64 -0.18 32.54 -23.37
N GLU A 65 -1.37 33.10 -23.49
CA GLU A 65 -2.59 32.34 -23.78
C GLU A 65 -2.44 31.72 -25.19
N ALA A 66 -2.02 30.45 -25.23
CA ALA A 66 -1.90 29.69 -26.46
C ALA A 66 -3.32 29.33 -26.95
N ARG A 67 -3.77 30.10 -27.92
CA ARG A 67 -5.06 29.97 -28.61
C ARG A 67 -5.25 28.62 -29.30
#